data_AF-A0A520C1F9-F1
#
_entry.id   AF-A0A520C1F9-F1
#
_cell.length_a   1.000
_cell.length_b   1.000
_cell.length_c   1.000
_cell.angle_alpha   90.00
_cell.angle_beta   90.00
_cell.angle_gamma   90.00
#
_symmetry.space_group_name_H-M   'P 1'
#
loop_
_entity.id
_entity.type
_entity.pdbx_description
1 polymer ?
#
loop_
_entity_poly.entity_id
_entity_poly.type
_entity_poly.pdbx_seq_one_letter_code
_entity_poly.pdbx_strand_id
1 'polypeptide(L)'
;MKLMLDLVRRHKQVADSGHGGTAIGIPSVCSAHPVVIAATLRECAGQGRPALIEATSNQVNQDGGYTGMTPMDFRRYVQDIAAAEGLPPELLLLGGDHLGPNAWRRLPAEAAMAKAEVMVAQYVAAGFRKIHLDCSMSCAGDPVPLPEAEIAARAVRLCRAAEQAWAASADRGDPPVYVIGTEVPVPGGAHEDLGELDVTSPQAAAATLELHREAFARAGLDLAWERVVAMVVQPGVEFDHHKVIDYRPEKAQALSAFIERQPGLVFEAHSTDYQTPERLAQLARDHFAILKVGPGVTFALRETLWALAAVEREWVGKGEG
;
A
#
# COMPACT_ATOMS: atom_id res chain seq x y z
N MET A 1 14.10 6.59 -2.51
CA MET A 1 12.72 6.98 -2.79
C MET A 1 12.57 8.24 -3.65
N LYS A 2 13.62 8.70 -4.34
CA LYS A 2 13.50 9.73 -5.39
C LYS A 2 12.43 9.40 -6.43
N LEU A 3 12.33 8.14 -6.86
CA LEU A 3 11.32 7.68 -7.83
C LEU A 3 9.88 7.95 -7.41
N MET A 4 9.52 7.75 -6.13
CA MET A 4 8.16 8.06 -5.65
C MET A 4 7.94 9.57 -5.53
N LEU A 5 8.92 10.32 -5.02
CA LEU A 5 8.83 11.79 -4.95
C LEU A 5 8.70 12.41 -6.35
N ASP A 6 9.44 11.90 -7.33
CA ASP A 6 9.37 12.33 -8.73
C ASP A 6 8.08 11.87 -9.40
N LEU A 7 7.52 10.71 -9.03
CA LEU A 7 6.20 10.28 -9.48
C LEU A 7 5.13 11.27 -9.01
N VAL A 8 5.10 11.58 -7.71
CA VAL A 8 4.13 12.52 -7.15
C VAL A 8 4.31 13.92 -7.74
N ARG A 9 5.55 14.41 -7.85
CA ARG A 9 5.83 15.72 -8.48
C ARG A 9 5.30 15.78 -9.92
N ARG A 10 5.63 14.77 -10.74
CA ARG A 10 5.17 14.72 -12.14
C ARG A 10 3.66 14.60 -12.25
N HIS A 11 3.04 13.80 -11.38
CA HIS A 11 1.59 13.67 -11.34
C HIS A 11 0.92 15.03 -11.09
N LYS A 12 1.39 15.79 -10.10
CA LYS A 12 0.85 17.13 -9.79
C LYS A 12 1.08 18.14 -10.92
N GLN A 13 2.25 18.11 -11.57
CA GLN A 13 2.54 18.98 -12.71
C GLN A 13 1.62 18.72 -13.91
N VAL A 14 1.29 17.45 -14.20
CA VAL A 14 0.34 17.11 -15.27
C VAL A 14 -1.05 17.65 -14.93
N ALA A 15 -1.50 17.48 -13.68
CA ALA A 15 -2.79 17.99 -13.22
C ALA A 15 -2.88 19.53 -13.35
N ASP A 16 -1.87 20.26 -12.86
CA ASP A 16 -1.85 21.73 -12.90
C ASP A 16 -1.82 22.30 -14.32
N SER A 17 -1.27 21.54 -15.28
CA SER A 17 -1.15 22.02 -16.65
C SER A 17 -2.49 22.11 -17.39
N GLY A 18 -3.58 21.49 -16.90
CA GLY A 18 -4.91 21.54 -17.52
C GLY A 18 -5.01 20.96 -18.94
N HIS A 19 -3.91 20.45 -19.48
CA HIS A 19 -3.85 19.76 -20.77
C HIS A 19 -3.98 18.26 -20.51
N GLY A 20 -4.72 17.54 -21.36
CA GLY A 20 -5.02 16.10 -21.26
C GLY A 20 -3.81 15.16 -21.36
N GLY A 21 -2.74 15.44 -20.60
CA GLY A 21 -1.62 14.56 -20.39
C GLY A 21 -2.07 13.27 -19.71
N THR A 22 -1.42 12.17 -20.07
CA THR A 22 -1.68 10.85 -19.49
C THR A 22 -1.40 10.91 -17.99
N ALA A 23 -2.40 10.59 -17.18
CA ALA A 23 -2.22 10.50 -15.74
C ALA A 23 -1.09 9.54 -15.38
N ILE A 24 -0.24 9.96 -14.44
CA ILE A 24 0.94 9.20 -14.03
C ILE A 24 0.62 8.51 -12.71
N GLY A 25 0.58 7.19 -12.71
CA GLY A 25 0.40 6.39 -11.49
C GLY A 25 1.39 5.23 -11.43
N ILE A 26 1.38 4.53 -10.29
CA ILE A 26 2.15 3.31 -10.07
C ILE A 26 1.24 2.21 -9.51
N PRO A 27 1.23 1.02 -10.12
CA PRO A 27 0.64 -0.15 -9.48
C PRO A 27 1.51 -0.56 -8.29
N SER A 28 0.86 -0.86 -7.17
CA SER A 28 1.49 -1.36 -5.96
C SER A 28 1.10 -2.81 -5.74
N VAL A 29 2.03 -3.73 -6.00
CA VAL A 29 1.74 -5.18 -5.95
C VAL A 29 1.96 -5.71 -4.54
N CYS A 30 0.86 -6.08 -3.90
CA CYS A 30 0.78 -6.55 -2.52
C CYS A 30 0.64 -8.09 -2.49
N SER A 31 1.65 -8.80 -2.98
CA SER A 31 1.65 -10.26 -3.05
C SER A 31 2.99 -10.85 -2.64
N ALA A 32 2.95 -11.97 -1.92
CA ALA A 32 4.14 -12.76 -1.56
C ALA A 32 4.40 -13.93 -2.54
N HIS A 33 3.50 -14.16 -3.50
CA HIS A 33 3.60 -15.35 -4.36
C HIS A 33 4.73 -15.19 -5.41
N PRO A 34 5.67 -16.16 -5.54
CA PRO A 34 6.87 -16.00 -6.36
C PRO A 34 6.55 -15.73 -7.83
N VAL A 35 5.57 -16.44 -8.40
CA VAL A 35 5.15 -16.25 -9.80
C VAL A 35 4.55 -14.86 -10.05
N VAL A 36 3.80 -14.31 -9.08
CA VAL A 36 3.23 -12.96 -9.20
C VAL A 36 4.34 -11.92 -9.17
N ILE A 37 5.24 -12.03 -8.19
CA ILE A 37 6.40 -11.14 -8.08
C ILE A 37 7.25 -11.21 -9.35
N ALA A 38 7.57 -12.42 -9.84
CA ALA A 38 8.33 -12.60 -11.07
C ALA A 38 7.65 -11.97 -12.29
N ALA A 39 6.34 -12.18 -12.46
CA ALA A 39 5.59 -11.58 -13.57
C ALA A 39 5.61 -10.04 -13.51
N THR A 40 5.41 -9.46 -12.32
CA THR A 40 5.50 -8.00 -12.12
C THR A 40 6.89 -7.47 -12.45
N LEU A 41 7.94 -8.10 -11.93
CA LEU A 41 9.31 -7.64 -12.11
C LEU A 41 9.75 -7.74 -13.57
N ARG A 42 9.38 -8.84 -14.26
CA ARG A 42 9.62 -9.02 -15.70
C ARG A 42 8.94 -7.93 -16.53
N GLU A 43 7.68 -7.63 -16.24
CA GLU A 43 6.93 -6.58 -16.95
C GLU A 43 7.59 -5.21 -16.75
N CYS A 44 7.93 -4.87 -15.51
CA CYS A 44 8.61 -3.62 -15.19
C CYS A 44 10.00 -3.52 -15.84
N ALA A 45 10.76 -4.62 -15.88
CA ALA A 45 12.06 -4.68 -16.55
C ALA A 45 11.91 -4.45 -18.07
N GLY A 46 10.96 -5.13 -18.71
CA GLY A 46 10.68 -4.97 -20.14
C GLY A 46 10.25 -3.56 -20.54
N GLN A 47 9.57 -2.83 -19.63
CA GLN A 47 9.17 -1.43 -19.85
C GLN A 47 10.19 -0.39 -19.34
N GLY A 48 11.24 -0.81 -18.63
CA GLY A 48 12.17 0.12 -17.97
C GLY A 48 11.49 0.99 -16.91
N ARG A 49 10.49 0.47 -16.20
CA ARG A 49 9.69 1.19 -15.20
C ARG A 49 9.97 0.70 -13.78
N PRO A 50 9.76 1.55 -12.76
CA PRO A 50 9.85 1.11 -11.37
C PRO A 50 8.82 0.01 -11.05
N ALA A 51 9.24 -0.98 -10.27
CA ALA A 51 8.37 -2.01 -9.69
C ALA A 51 8.17 -1.72 -8.21
N LEU A 52 6.93 -1.50 -7.77
CA LEU A 52 6.58 -1.36 -6.35
C LEU A 52 5.99 -2.67 -5.82
N ILE A 53 6.75 -3.34 -4.96
CA ILE A 53 6.34 -4.56 -4.25
C ILE A 53 6.14 -4.21 -2.77
N GLU A 54 4.97 -4.52 -2.23
CA GLU A 54 4.65 -4.26 -0.83
C GLU A 54 4.34 -5.54 -0.05
N ALA A 55 4.70 -5.55 1.23
CA ALA A 55 4.36 -6.61 2.17
C ALA A 55 3.58 -6.05 3.37
N THR A 56 2.49 -6.72 3.74
CA THR A 56 1.67 -6.34 4.91
C THR A 56 2.32 -6.79 6.22
N SER A 57 1.94 -6.14 7.32
CA SER A 57 2.35 -6.53 8.68
C SER A 57 1.97 -7.98 9.06
N ASN A 58 0.94 -8.55 8.45
CA ASN A 58 0.55 -9.95 8.67
C ASN A 58 1.42 -10.93 7.85
N GLN A 59 1.83 -10.52 6.65
CA GLN A 59 2.69 -11.32 5.76
C GLN A 59 4.10 -11.45 6.35
N VAL A 60 4.70 -10.31 6.68
CA VAL A 60 6.12 -10.18 7.00
C VAL A 60 6.24 -9.29 8.23
N ASN A 61 6.91 -9.78 9.27
CA ASN A 61 7.23 -9.00 10.45
C ASN A 61 8.40 -9.66 11.21
N GLN A 62 8.82 -9.08 12.33
CA GLN A 62 9.93 -9.59 13.14
C GLN A 62 9.72 -11.01 13.69
N ASP A 63 8.45 -11.44 13.80
CA ASP A 63 8.07 -12.78 14.26
C ASP A 63 7.89 -13.75 13.06
N GLY A 64 8.16 -13.30 11.83
CA GLY A 64 8.03 -14.06 10.58
C GLY A 64 6.69 -13.92 9.86
N GLY A 65 5.67 -13.33 10.49
CA GLY A 65 4.31 -13.30 9.96
C GLY A 65 3.79 -14.69 9.57
N TYR A 66 2.83 -14.75 8.65
CA TYR A 66 2.36 -16.04 8.13
C TYR A 66 3.27 -16.62 7.03
N THR A 67 4.19 -15.82 6.48
CA THR A 67 5.13 -16.28 5.44
C THR A 67 6.38 -16.94 6.01
N GLY A 68 6.65 -16.76 7.30
CA GLY A 68 7.90 -17.16 7.95
C GLY A 68 9.09 -16.24 7.64
N MET A 69 8.85 -15.08 7.01
CA MET A 69 9.89 -14.13 6.60
C MET A 69 9.95 -12.91 7.50
N THR A 70 11.17 -12.50 7.85
CA THR A 70 11.43 -11.13 8.35
C THR A 70 11.48 -10.13 7.19
N PRO A 71 11.45 -8.81 7.43
CA PRO A 71 11.62 -7.82 6.37
C PRO A 71 12.92 -8.00 5.57
N MET A 72 14.01 -8.41 6.23
CA MET A 72 15.28 -8.69 5.53
C MET A 72 15.17 -9.93 4.63
N ASP A 73 14.48 -10.98 5.08
CA ASP A 73 14.26 -12.18 4.28
C ASP A 73 13.41 -11.86 3.06
N PHE A 74 12.32 -11.09 3.24
CA PHE A 74 11.47 -10.67 2.13
C PHE A 74 12.23 -9.80 1.11
N ARG A 75 13.08 -8.87 1.57
CA ARG A 75 13.95 -8.09 0.66
C ARG A 75 14.82 -9.02 -0.18
N ARG A 76 15.55 -9.96 0.45
CA ARG A 76 16.43 -10.89 -0.27
C ARG A 76 15.65 -11.71 -1.28
N TYR A 77 14.52 -12.26 -0.84
CA TYR A 77 13.60 -13.02 -1.66
C TYR A 77 13.15 -12.25 -2.93
N VAL A 78 12.71 -11.00 -2.78
CA VAL A 78 12.31 -10.18 -3.94
C VAL A 78 13.51 -9.78 -4.81
N GLN A 79 14.66 -9.50 -4.20
CA GLN A 79 15.89 -9.15 -4.94
C GLN A 79 16.41 -10.32 -5.78
N ASP A 80 16.35 -11.55 -5.27
CA ASP A 80 16.76 -12.75 -6.00
C ASP A 80 15.87 -12.96 -7.23
N ILE A 81 14.55 -12.74 -7.09
CA ILE A 81 13.62 -12.79 -8.22
C ILE A 81 13.89 -11.62 -9.20
N ALA A 82 14.14 -10.41 -8.69
CA ALA A 82 14.43 -9.24 -9.53
C ALA A 82 15.69 -9.46 -10.38
N ALA A 83 16.74 -10.06 -9.80
CA ALA A 83 17.95 -10.42 -10.51
C ALA A 83 17.69 -11.47 -11.60
N ALA A 84 16.87 -12.49 -11.31
CA ALA A 84 16.49 -13.51 -12.28
C ALA A 84 15.65 -12.96 -13.45
N GLU A 85 14.78 -11.99 -13.17
CA GLU A 85 13.91 -11.35 -14.18
C GLU A 85 14.54 -10.14 -14.85
N GLY A 86 15.78 -9.77 -14.47
CA GLY A 86 16.55 -8.71 -15.10
C GLY A 86 16.10 -7.28 -14.77
N LEU A 87 15.40 -7.07 -13.65
CA LEU A 87 15.05 -5.72 -13.21
C LEU A 87 16.27 -5.02 -12.59
N PRO A 88 16.66 -3.83 -13.08
CA PRO A 88 17.72 -3.04 -12.45
C PRO A 88 17.42 -2.76 -10.96
N PRO A 89 18.39 -2.95 -10.03
CA PRO A 89 18.16 -2.77 -8.60
C PRO A 89 17.59 -1.40 -8.21
N GLU A 90 17.94 -0.34 -8.95
CA GLU A 90 17.46 1.02 -8.75
C GLU A 90 15.98 1.23 -9.10
N LEU A 91 15.38 0.32 -9.88
CA LEU A 91 13.96 0.34 -10.23
C LEU A 91 13.10 -0.50 -9.28
N LEU A 92 13.70 -1.28 -8.38
CA LEU A 92 12.96 -2.02 -7.36
C LEU A 92 12.63 -1.11 -6.16
N LEU A 93 11.33 -0.94 -5.90
CA LEU A 93 10.81 -0.24 -4.73
C LEU A 93 10.14 -1.24 -3.78
N LEU A 94 10.54 -1.19 -2.51
CA LEU A 94 9.93 -1.99 -1.45
C LEU A 94 9.12 -1.11 -0.50
N GLY A 95 7.87 -1.51 -0.28
CA GLY A 95 6.92 -0.84 0.62
C GLY A 95 6.37 -1.74 1.72
N GLY A 96 6.06 -1.13 2.86
CA GLY A 96 5.36 -1.78 3.95
C GLY A 96 3.92 -1.31 3.99
N ASP A 97 2.98 -2.25 3.98
CA ASP A 97 1.55 -1.99 3.94
C ASP A 97 0.87 -2.24 5.30
N HIS A 98 -0.04 -1.33 5.67
CA HIS A 98 -0.74 -1.30 6.96
C HIS A 98 0.20 -1.60 8.14
N LEU A 99 1.32 -0.86 8.22
CA LEU A 99 2.26 -1.02 9.31
C LEU A 99 1.71 -0.34 10.55
N GLY A 100 1.36 -1.17 11.53
CA GLY A 100 0.85 -0.77 12.82
C GLY A 100 0.54 -1.99 13.70
N PRO A 101 -0.33 -1.82 14.71
CA PRO A 101 -0.59 -2.88 15.69
C PRO A 101 -1.48 -4.03 15.16
N ASN A 102 -1.86 -4.05 13.88
CA ASN A 102 -2.82 -5.01 13.30
C ASN A 102 -2.54 -6.47 13.67
N ALA A 103 -1.31 -6.93 13.44
CA ALA A 103 -0.89 -8.31 13.71
C ALA A 103 -0.97 -8.69 15.20
N TRP A 104 -1.01 -7.70 16.09
CA TRP A 104 -1.00 -7.88 17.55
C TRP A 104 -2.20 -7.22 18.24
N ARG A 105 -3.30 -6.93 17.52
CA ARG A 105 -4.49 -6.26 18.07
C ARG A 105 -5.15 -6.97 19.25
N ARG A 106 -4.85 -8.26 19.46
CA ARG A 106 -5.32 -9.03 20.63
C ARG A 106 -4.54 -8.72 21.91
N LEU A 107 -3.40 -8.03 21.81
CA LEU A 107 -2.62 -7.56 22.96
C LEU A 107 -3.13 -6.20 23.45
N PRO A 108 -2.83 -5.81 24.70
CA PRO A 108 -3.01 -4.44 25.16
C PRO A 108 -2.27 -3.43 24.27
N ALA A 109 -2.85 -2.23 24.12
CA ALA A 109 -2.36 -1.20 23.19
C ALA A 109 -0.85 -0.94 23.28
N GLU A 110 -0.29 -0.75 24.48
CA GLU A 110 1.15 -0.50 24.63
C GLU A 110 2.02 -1.68 24.17
N ALA A 111 1.60 -2.92 24.45
CA ALA A 111 2.34 -4.10 24.01
C ALA A 111 2.25 -4.29 22.48
N ALA A 112 1.09 -4.02 21.89
CA ALA A 112 0.90 -4.06 20.45
C ALA A 112 1.73 -2.97 19.74
N MET A 113 1.74 -1.74 20.27
CA MET A 113 2.52 -0.63 19.73
C MET A 113 4.03 -0.86 19.86
N ALA A 114 4.51 -1.41 20.98
CA ALA A 114 5.92 -1.76 21.11
C ALA A 114 6.38 -2.77 20.03
N LYS A 115 5.53 -3.74 19.67
CA LYS A 115 5.80 -4.66 18.56
C LYS A 115 5.71 -3.97 17.20
N ALA A 116 4.77 -3.06 17.00
CA ALA A 116 4.66 -2.28 15.77
C ALA A 116 5.86 -1.36 15.54
N GLU A 117 6.41 -0.73 16.58
CA GLU A 117 7.62 0.09 16.51
C GLU A 117 8.83 -0.75 16.08
N VAL A 118 9.01 -1.95 16.66
CA VAL A 118 10.05 -2.90 16.24
C VAL A 118 9.89 -3.32 14.78
N MET A 119 8.67 -3.64 14.36
CA MET A 119 8.36 -3.99 12.98
C MET A 119 8.77 -2.88 12.01
N VAL A 120 8.30 -1.66 12.24
CA VAL A 120 8.59 -0.51 11.38
C VAL A 120 10.10 -0.24 11.33
N ALA A 121 10.79 -0.32 12.46
CA ALA A 121 12.25 -0.18 12.50
C ALA A 121 12.95 -1.27 11.66
N GLN A 122 12.49 -2.53 11.71
CA GLN A 122 13.05 -3.62 10.90
C GLN A 122 12.75 -3.46 9.41
N TYR A 123 11.56 -3.01 9.03
CA TYR A 123 11.24 -2.69 7.63
C TYR A 123 12.22 -1.63 7.09
N VAL A 124 12.40 -0.53 7.82
CA VAL A 124 13.30 0.55 7.40
C VAL A 124 14.76 0.09 7.37
N ALA A 125 15.23 -0.62 8.40
CA ALA A 125 16.59 -1.18 8.44
C ALA A 125 16.82 -2.18 7.29
N ALA A 126 15.79 -2.92 6.90
CA ALA A 126 15.82 -3.82 5.75
C ALA A 126 15.81 -3.08 4.41
N GLY A 127 15.67 -1.75 4.33
CA GLY A 127 15.70 -1.02 3.06
C GLY A 127 14.33 -0.71 2.46
N PHE A 128 13.24 -1.00 3.18
CA PHE A 128 11.92 -0.52 2.77
C PHE A 128 11.87 1.00 2.95
N ARG A 129 11.27 1.68 1.97
CA ARG A 129 11.32 3.14 1.90
C ARG A 129 9.98 3.78 1.56
N LYS A 130 8.95 3.00 1.22
CA LYS A 130 7.56 3.44 1.25
C LYS A 130 6.91 2.82 2.50
N ILE A 131 6.42 3.63 3.42
CA ILE A 131 5.95 3.17 4.72
C ILE A 131 4.51 3.65 4.94
N HIS A 132 3.54 2.74 4.87
CA HIS A 132 2.16 3.02 5.23
C HIS A 132 1.97 2.88 6.74
N LEU A 133 1.76 4.02 7.42
CA LEU A 133 1.53 4.10 8.86
C LEU A 133 0.03 4.05 9.15
N ASP A 134 -0.46 2.87 9.54
CA ASP A 134 -1.86 2.67 9.87
C ASP A 134 -2.02 2.14 11.30
N CYS A 135 -2.55 2.99 12.17
CA CYS A 135 -2.86 2.67 13.57
C CYS A 135 -4.35 2.78 13.86
N SER A 136 -5.20 2.65 12.85
CA SER A 136 -6.66 2.83 12.95
C SER A 136 -7.35 1.76 13.79
N MET A 137 -6.75 0.56 13.89
CA MET A 137 -7.34 -0.57 14.58
C MET A 137 -7.24 -0.47 16.11
N SER A 138 -8.36 -0.75 16.78
CA SER A 138 -8.42 -0.89 18.24
C SER A 138 -7.70 -2.16 18.71
N CYS A 139 -6.82 -2.02 19.71
CA CYS A 139 -6.18 -3.12 20.43
C CYS A 139 -7.05 -3.57 21.62
N ALA A 140 -6.61 -4.61 22.34
CA ALA A 140 -7.33 -5.06 23.53
C ALA A 140 -7.36 -3.94 24.60
N GLY A 141 -8.57 -3.56 25.02
CA GLY A 141 -8.78 -2.49 26.00
C GLY A 141 -8.93 -1.10 25.39
N ASP A 142 -8.74 -0.93 24.08
CA ASP A 142 -9.06 0.33 23.40
C ASP A 142 -10.59 0.52 23.25
N PRO A 143 -11.06 1.77 23.15
CA PRO A 143 -12.39 2.05 22.62
C PRO A 143 -12.53 1.56 21.16
N VAL A 144 -13.77 1.26 20.78
CA VAL A 144 -14.13 0.81 19.43
C VAL A 144 -15.27 1.70 18.90
N PRO A 145 -15.06 2.47 17.81
CA PRO A 145 -13.79 2.65 17.09
C PRO A 145 -12.75 3.45 17.91
N LEU A 146 -11.48 3.39 17.49
CA LEU A 146 -10.40 4.15 18.10
C LEU A 146 -10.55 5.65 17.76
N PRO A 147 -10.40 6.58 18.72
CA PRO A 147 -10.44 8.01 18.46
C PRO A 147 -9.35 8.45 17.46
N GLU A 148 -9.69 9.33 16.51
CA GLU A 148 -8.76 9.81 15.49
C GLU A 148 -7.47 10.42 16.07
N ALA A 149 -7.58 11.14 17.19
CA ALA A 149 -6.42 11.75 17.84
C ALA A 149 -5.42 10.70 18.35
N GLU A 150 -5.92 9.56 18.82
CA GLU A 150 -5.09 8.43 19.25
C GLU A 150 -4.46 7.73 18.06
N ILE A 151 -5.18 7.60 16.93
CA ILE A 151 -4.65 7.08 15.67
C ILE A 151 -3.44 7.91 15.21
N ALA A 152 -3.58 9.24 15.16
CA ALA A 152 -2.51 10.14 14.77
C ALA A 152 -1.31 10.09 15.75
N ALA A 153 -1.57 10.00 17.06
CA ALA A 153 -0.53 9.87 18.08
C ALA A 153 0.27 8.56 17.92
N ARG A 154 -0.39 7.45 17.60
CA ARG A 154 0.26 6.16 17.32
C ARG A 154 1.05 6.18 16.02
N ALA A 155 0.53 6.79 14.96
CA ALA A 155 1.26 6.97 13.69
C ALA A 155 2.57 7.76 13.90
N VAL A 156 2.55 8.81 14.74
CA VAL A 156 3.75 9.57 15.14
C VAL A 156 4.80 8.69 15.83
N ARG A 157 4.39 7.78 16.74
CA ARG A 157 5.31 6.83 17.38
C ARG A 157 6.03 5.96 16.36
N LEU A 158 5.28 5.43 15.39
CA LEU A 158 5.83 4.61 14.32
C LEU A 158 6.73 5.41 13.37
N CYS A 159 6.36 6.65 13.03
CA CYS A 159 7.20 7.53 12.24
C CYS A 159 8.54 7.82 12.94
N ARG A 160 8.55 8.06 14.26
CA ARG A 160 9.79 8.19 15.04
C ARG A 160 10.66 6.94 14.95
N ALA A 161 10.06 5.76 15.13
CA ALA A 161 10.79 4.49 15.00
C ALA A 161 11.40 4.32 13.59
N ALA A 162 10.66 4.68 12.55
CA ALA A 162 11.13 4.67 11.17
C ALA A 162 12.33 5.63 10.98
N GLU A 163 12.21 6.89 11.39
CA GLU A 163 13.26 7.91 11.24
C GLU A 163 14.52 7.54 12.02
N GLN A 164 14.38 7.01 13.24
CA GLN A 164 15.50 6.54 14.05
C GLN A 164 16.22 5.36 13.40
N ALA A 165 15.48 4.37 12.90
CA ALA A 165 16.06 3.22 12.20
C ALA A 165 16.76 3.63 10.90
N TRP A 166 16.17 4.55 10.14
CA TRP A 166 16.81 5.13 8.96
C TRP A 166 18.10 5.86 9.32
N ALA A 167 18.06 6.69 10.36
CA ALA A 167 19.24 7.43 10.81
C ALA A 167 20.38 6.52 11.28
N ALA A 168 20.06 5.39 11.92
CA ALA A 168 21.03 4.41 12.39
C ALA A 168 21.57 3.48 11.29
N SER A 169 20.96 3.47 10.10
CA SER A 169 21.35 2.57 9.01
C SER A 169 22.69 2.98 8.39
N ALA A 170 23.64 2.04 8.30
CA ALA A 170 24.98 2.27 7.75
C ALA A 170 24.96 2.64 6.25
N ASP A 171 24.11 1.97 5.47
CA ASP A 171 23.78 2.33 4.09
C ASP A 171 22.42 3.04 4.08
N ARG A 172 22.44 4.29 4.56
CA ARG A 172 21.23 5.07 4.85
C ARG A 172 20.32 5.18 3.61
N GLY A 173 20.90 5.27 2.42
CA GLY A 173 20.16 5.49 1.18
C GLY A 173 19.26 6.73 1.25
N ASP A 174 18.27 6.79 0.35
CA ASP A 174 17.23 7.83 0.42
C ASP A 174 16.37 7.67 1.70
N PRO A 175 15.81 8.76 2.26
CA PRO A 175 14.87 8.69 3.38
C PRO A 175 13.56 7.97 3.01
N PRO A 176 12.85 7.42 4.01
CA PRO A 176 11.51 6.88 3.81
C PRO A 176 10.53 7.98 3.42
N VAL A 177 9.54 7.60 2.60
CA VAL A 177 8.31 8.36 2.37
C VAL A 177 7.16 7.64 3.05
N TYR A 178 6.15 8.42 3.45
CA TYR A 178 5.06 7.96 4.28
C TYR A 178 3.73 8.01 3.56
N VAL A 179 2.89 7.04 3.90
CA VAL A 179 1.46 7.05 3.60
C VAL A 179 0.72 7.02 4.93
N ILE A 180 -0.34 7.81 5.06
CA ILE A 180 -1.19 7.88 6.25
C ILE A 180 -2.65 7.61 5.90
N GLY A 181 -3.49 7.47 6.93
CA GLY A 181 -4.90 7.20 6.76
C GLY A 181 -5.19 5.71 6.64
N THR A 182 -6.46 5.39 6.44
CA THR A 182 -6.96 4.04 6.23
C THR A 182 -8.21 4.16 5.38
N GLU A 183 -8.50 3.14 4.59
CA GLU A 183 -9.83 2.91 4.07
C GLU A 183 -10.79 2.47 5.19
N VAL A 184 -12.02 2.95 5.13
CA VAL A 184 -13.10 2.52 6.01
C VAL A 184 -14.28 2.12 5.12
N PRO A 185 -14.77 0.88 5.19
CA PRO A 185 -14.29 -0.23 6.03
C PRO A 185 -12.91 -0.77 5.59
N VAL A 186 -12.20 -1.46 6.50
CA VAL A 186 -10.89 -2.12 6.28
C VAL A 186 -10.96 -3.09 5.08
N PRO A 187 -9.92 -3.22 4.23
CA PRO A 187 -9.97 -3.96 2.98
C PRO A 187 -9.89 -5.47 3.23
N GLY A 188 -10.37 -6.26 2.28
CA GLY A 188 -10.17 -7.72 2.33
C GLY A 188 -11.25 -8.59 1.69
N GLY A 189 -12.15 -8.01 0.90
CA GLY A 189 -13.37 -8.70 0.52
C GLY A 189 -14.35 -8.67 1.67
N ALA A 190 -15.44 -7.92 1.54
CA ALA A 190 -16.46 -7.92 2.57
C ALA A 190 -16.95 -9.37 2.78
N HIS A 191 -16.85 -9.86 4.01
CA HIS A 191 -17.43 -11.16 4.40
C HIS A 191 -18.96 -11.11 4.48
N GLU A 192 -19.55 -9.93 4.32
CA GLU A 192 -20.99 -9.64 4.29
C GLU A 192 -21.36 -9.02 2.92
N ASP A 193 -22.62 -9.17 2.49
CA ASP A 193 -23.13 -8.62 1.22
C ASP A 193 -22.73 -7.16 1.03
N LEU A 194 -21.99 -6.85 -0.06
CA LEU A 194 -21.57 -5.49 -0.38
C LEU A 194 -22.78 -4.57 -0.69
N GLY A 195 -23.11 -3.73 0.30
CA GLY A 195 -24.01 -2.59 0.15
C GLY A 195 -23.44 -1.47 -0.73
N GLU A 196 -24.04 -0.27 -0.66
CA GLU A 196 -23.43 0.91 -1.27
C GLU A 196 -22.22 1.36 -0.46
N LEU A 197 -21.08 1.52 -1.14
CA LEU A 197 -19.83 1.97 -0.54
C LEU A 197 -19.76 3.50 -0.60
N ASP A 198 -19.60 4.14 0.56
CA ASP A 198 -19.47 5.58 0.66
C ASP A 198 -18.05 6.02 0.29
N VAL A 199 -17.97 6.97 -0.64
CA VAL A 199 -16.71 7.64 -0.97
C VAL A 199 -16.31 8.53 0.20
N THR A 200 -15.03 8.50 0.58
CA THR A 200 -14.51 9.38 1.64
C THR A 200 -14.82 10.84 1.32
N SER A 201 -15.44 11.54 2.27
CA SER A 201 -15.75 12.96 2.07
C SER A 201 -14.47 13.81 2.12
N PRO A 202 -14.39 14.91 1.35
CA PRO A 202 -13.29 15.87 1.44
C PRO A 202 -13.06 16.39 2.86
N GLN A 203 -14.13 16.53 3.66
CA GLN A 203 -14.06 17.00 5.03
C GLN A 203 -13.37 15.99 5.95
N ALA A 204 -13.71 14.70 5.83
CA ALA A 204 -13.04 13.64 6.58
C ALA A 204 -11.56 13.51 6.18
N ALA A 205 -11.27 13.61 4.88
CA ALA A 205 -9.91 13.61 4.38
C ALA A 205 -9.09 14.79 4.94
N ALA A 206 -9.66 15.99 4.90
CA ALA A 206 -9.04 17.20 5.45
C ALA A 206 -8.81 17.10 6.96
N ALA A 207 -9.78 16.60 7.72
CA ALA A 207 -9.67 16.43 9.16
C ALA A 207 -8.55 15.45 9.53
N THR A 208 -8.48 14.31 8.86
CA THR A 208 -7.42 13.31 9.07
C THR A 208 -6.04 13.89 8.76
N LEU A 209 -5.91 14.59 7.63
CA LEU A 209 -4.67 15.22 7.20
C LEU A 209 -4.20 16.27 8.21
N GLU A 210 -5.09 17.16 8.65
CA GLU A 210 -4.78 18.20 9.63
C GLU A 210 -4.36 17.61 10.97
N LEU A 211 -5.09 16.61 11.46
CA LEU A 211 -4.80 15.96 12.72
C LEU A 211 -3.41 15.31 12.74
N HIS A 212 -3.04 14.63 11.65
CA HIS A 212 -1.69 14.08 11.51
C HIS A 212 -0.65 15.18 11.40
N ARG A 213 -0.92 16.25 10.63
CA ARG A 213 -0.01 17.40 10.48
C ARG A 213 0.34 17.98 11.84
N GLU A 214 -0.66 18.27 12.66
CA GLU A 214 -0.44 18.82 13.99
C GLU A 214 0.28 17.83 14.92
N ALA A 215 -0.08 16.54 14.85
CA ALA A 215 0.56 15.51 15.68
C ALA A 215 2.06 15.37 15.35
N PHE A 216 2.42 15.41 14.06
CA PHE A 216 3.80 15.37 13.60
C PHE A 216 4.57 16.63 14.00
N ALA A 217 3.97 17.82 13.84
CA ALA A 217 4.58 19.08 14.25
C ALA A 217 4.84 19.14 15.77
N ARG A 218 3.85 18.75 16.60
CA ARG A 218 4.03 18.63 18.07
C ARG A 218 5.14 17.66 18.45
N ALA A 219 5.42 16.69 17.59
CA ALA A 219 6.44 15.67 17.78
C ALA A 219 7.82 16.04 17.26
N GLY A 220 7.99 17.20 16.60
CA GLY A 220 9.23 17.64 15.95
C GLY A 220 9.58 16.84 14.70
N LEU A 221 8.57 16.31 13.99
CA LEU A 221 8.71 15.48 12.80
C LEU A 221 8.45 16.24 11.49
N ASP A 222 8.69 17.56 11.47
CA ASP A 222 8.36 18.43 10.32
C ASP A 222 9.00 17.95 9.01
N LEU A 223 10.27 17.52 9.06
CA LEU A 223 10.96 16.98 7.88
C LEU A 223 10.37 15.65 7.40
N ALA A 224 9.88 14.80 8.31
CA ALA A 224 9.20 13.56 7.95
C ALA A 224 7.81 13.84 7.37
N TRP A 225 7.12 14.87 7.88
CA TRP A 225 5.85 15.35 7.34
C TRP A 225 5.97 15.80 5.88
N GLU A 226 7.03 16.51 5.50
CA GLU A 226 7.33 16.87 4.10
C GLU A 226 7.46 15.64 3.17
N ARG A 227 7.66 14.45 3.74
CA ARG A 227 7.75 13.17 3.02
C ARG A 227 6.50 12.31 3.15
N VAL A 228 5.40 12.83 3.68
CA VAL A 228 4.07 12.21 3.54
C VAL A 228 3.58 12.46 2.12
N VAL A 229 3.63 11.42 1.29
CA VAL A 229 3.40 11.52 -0.16
C VAL A 229 2.03 11.03 -0.60
N ALA A 230 1.35 10.26 0.25
CA ALA A 230 -0.01 9.83 -0.02
C ALA A 230 -0.88 9.71 1.23
N MET A 231 -2.18 9.78 1.00
CA MET A 231 -3.21 9.46 1.98
C MET A 231 -4.10 8.34 1.44
N VAL A 232 -4.40 7.36 2.29
CA VAL A 232 -5.40 6.33 1.97
C VAL A 232 -6.80 6.88 2.22
N VAL A 233 -7.68 6.64 1.25
CA VAL A 233 -9.10 7.01 1.24
C VAL A 233 -9.89 5.94 0.49
N GLN A 234 -11.22 5.95 0.65
CA GLN A 234 -12.13 5.08 -0.09
C GLN A 234 -12.70 5.81 -1.32
N PRO A 235 -12.28 5.48 -2.57
CA PRO A 235 -12.78 6.10 -3.79
C PRO A 235 -14.12 5.55 -4.29
N GLY A 236 -14.71 4.57 -3.59
CA GLY A 236 -15.89 3.85 -4.05
C GLY A 236 -15.54 2.63 -4.91
N VAL A 237 -14.44 1.94 -4.58
CA VAL A 237 -14.05 0.66 -5.18
C VAL A 237 -13.89 -0.41 -4.10
N GLU A 238 -14.42 -1.59 -4.38
CA GLU A 238 -14.31 -2.77 -3.50
C GLU A 238 -14.72 -4.01 -4.30
N PHE A 239 -14.48 -5.19 -3.75
CA PHE A 239 -15.00 -6.45 -4.27
C PHE A 239 -15.35 -7.40 -3.13
N ASP A 240 -16.20 -8.39 -3.38
CA ASP A 240 -16.47 -9.51 -2.47
C ASP A 240 -16.36 -10.84 -3.24
N HIS A 241 -16.96 -11.90 -2.70
CA HIS A 241 -16.95 -13.23 -3.32
C HIS A 241 -17.70 -13.30 -4.68
N HIS A 242 -18.64 -12.39 -4.95
CA HIS A 242 -19.57 -12.48 -6.07
C HIS A 242 -19.72 -11.17 -6.88
N LYS A 243 -19.18 -10.05 -6.39
CA LYS A 243 -19.41 -8.72 -6.96
C LYS A 243 -18.16 -7.85 -6.91
N VAL A 244 -18.05 -6.98 -7.91
CA VAL A 244 -17.11 -5.86 -7.96
C VAL A 244 -17.92 -4.56 -7.89
N ILE A 245 -17.51 -3.62 -7.04
CA ILE A 245 -18.01 -2.25 -7.04
C ILE A 245 -17.09 -1.44 -7.95
N ASP A 246 -17.57 -1.13 -9.14
CA ASP A 246 -16.83 -0.34 -10.12
C ASP A 246 -16.64 1.10 -9.67
N TYR A 247 -15.45 1.63 -9.95
CA TYR A 247 -15.16 3.05 -9.77
C TYR A 247 -16.16 3.93 -10.54
N ARG A 248 -16.69 4.94 -9.84
CA ARG A 248 -17.62 5.94 -10.40
C ARG A 248 -17.01 7.33 -10.25
N PRO A 249 -16.36 7.87 -11.30
CA PRO A 249 -15.67 9.16 -11.25
C PRO A 249 -16.55 10.28 -10.68
N GLU A 250 -17.83 10.31 -11.08
CA GLU A 250 -18.80 11.30 -10.64
C GLU A 250 -19.00 11.35 -9.11
N LYS A 251 -18.82 10.22 -8.42
CA LYS A 251 -18.92 10.17 -6.95
C LYS A 251 -17.67 10.70 -6.24
N ALA A 252 -16.51 10.61 -6.89
CA ALA A 252 -15.22 10.99 -6.30
C ALA A 252 -14.70 12.38 -6.72
N GLN A 253 -15.41 13.10 -7.59
CA GLN A 253 -15.01 14.43 -8.08
C GLN A 253 -14.65 15.41 -6.95
N ALA A 254 -15.47 15.48 -5.90
CA ALA A 254 -15.22 16.40 -4.79
C ALA A 254 -13.94 16.05 -4.01
N LEU A 255 -13.65 14.75 -3.87
CA LEU A 255 -12.46 14.24 -3.21
C LEU A 255 -11.21 14.48 -4.08
N SER A 256 -11.31 14.23 -5.39
CA SER A 256 -10.27 14.55 -6.38
C SER A 256 -9.92 16.05 -6.36
N ALA A 257 -10.92 16.93 -6.41
CA ALA A 257 -10.70 18.38 -6.34
C ALA A 257 -10.07 18.82 -5.00
N PHE A 258 -10.30 18.10 -3.91
CA PHE A 258 -9.66 18.40 -2.64
C PHE A 258 -8.16 18.16 -2.66
N ILE A 259 -7.71 17.03 -3.21
CA ILE A 259 -6.29 16.66 -3.18
C ILE A 259 -5.45 17.54 -4.11
N GLU A 260 -6.01 18.10 -5.18
CA GLU A 260 -5.35 19.11 -6.04
C GLU A 260 -4.74 20.26 -5.22
N ARG A 261 -5.42 20.70 -4.15
CA ARG A 261 -4.97 21.78 -3.27
C ARG A 261 -3.89 21.38 -2.25
N GLN A 262 -3.57 20.08 -2.17
CA GLN A 262 -2.55 19.54 -1.27
C GLN A 262 -1.25 19.31 -2.05
N PRO A 263 -0.25 20.22 -1.98
CA PRO A 263 0.99 20.07 -2.74
C PRO A 263 1.76 18.85 -2.24
N GLY A 264 2.34 18.09 -3.17
CA GLY A 264 3.16 16.92 -2.82
C GLY A 264 2.38 15.70 -2.28
N LEU A 265 1.05 15.71 -2.34
CA LEU A 265 0.20 14.62 -1.87
C LEU A 265 -0.69 14.06 -3.01
N VAL A 266 -0.80 12.74 -3.08
CA VAL A 266 -1.76 12.01 -3.93
C VAL A 266 -2.60 11.07 -3.07
N PHE A 267 -3.62 10.43 -3.64
CA PHE A 267 -4.29 9.33 -2.96
C PHE A 267 -3.64 7.98 -3.28
N GLU A 268 -3.67 7.12 -2.27
CA GLU A 268 -3.45 5.69 -2.41
C GLU A 268 -4.79 4.98 -2.28
N ALA A 269 -5.16 4.19 -3.28
CA ALA A 269 -6.39 3.41 -3.29
C ALA A 269 -6.07 1.93 -3.08
N HIS A 270 -6.82 1.32 -2.17
CA HIS A 270 -6.78 -0.10 -1.84
C HIS A 270 -7.92 -0.84 -2.55
N SER A 271 -7.87 -2.17 -2.54
CA SER A 271 -8.88 -3.04 -3.18
C SER A 271 -9.18 -2.66 -4.65
N THR A 272 -8.17 -2.20 -5.40
CA THR A 272 -8.37 -1.79 -6.81
C THR A 272 -8.41 -2.99 -7.77
N ASP A 273 -8.30 -4.20 -7.23
CA ASP A 273 -8.43 -5.45 -7.97
C ASP A 273 -9.75 -5.52 -8.76
N TYR A 274 -9.70 -6.23 -9.89
CA TYR A 274 -10.83 -6.53 -10.79
C TYR A 274 -11.48 -5.32 -11.50
N GLN A 275 -11.04 -4.09 -11.22
CA GLN A 275 -11.44 -2.91 -12.00
C GLN A 275 -11.00 -3.06 -13.46
N THR A 276 -11.80 -2.51 -14.40
CA THR A 276 -11.41 -2.51 -15.82
C THR A 276 -10.22 -1.57 -16.06
N PRO A 277 -9.45 -1.76 -17.15
CA PRO A 277 -8.36 -0.84 -17.52
C PRO A 277 -8.80 0.63 -17.60
N GLU A 278 -10.01 0.89 -18.09
CA GLU A 278 -10.58 2.24 -18.19
C GLU A 278 -10.84 2.83 -16.80
N ARG A 279 -11.32 2.02 -15.84
CA ARG A 279 -11.56 2.45 -14.46
C ARG A 279 -10.26 2.71 -13.71
N LEU A 280 -9.24 1.87 -13.89
CA LEU A 280 -7.90 2.12 -13.34
C LEU A 280 -7.27 3.40 -13.90
N ALA A 281 -7.45 3.69 -15.19
CA ALA A 281 -7.01 4.93 -15.80
C ALA A 281 -7.80 6.15 -15.31
N GLN A 282 -9.09 6.00 -15.00
CA GLN A 282 -9.90 7.03 -14.34
C GLN A 282 -9.43 7.30 -12.91
N LEU A 283 -9.21 6.27 -12.09
CA LEU A 283 -8.64 6.39 -10.75
C LEU A 283 -7.33 7.18 -10.77
N ALA A 284 -6.40 6.81 -11.67
CA ALA A 284 -5.14 7.54 -11.80
C ALA A 284 -5.33 9.00 -12.23
N ARG A 285 -6.31 9.31 -13.10
CA ARG A 285 -6.63 10.70 -13.47
C ARG A 285 -7.18 11.50 -12.29
N ASP A 286 -8.01 10.86 -11.46
CA ASP A 286 -8.67 11.47 -10.32
C ASP A 286 -7.79 11.42 -9.05
N HIS A 287 -6.46 11.41 -9.25
CA HIS A 287 -5.41 11.49 -8.24
C HIS A 287 -5.26 10.30 -7.29
N PHE A 288 -5.93 9.17 -7.55
CA PHE A 288 -5.61 7.87 -6.95
C PHE A 288 -4.40 7.29 -7.70
N ALA A 289 -3.22 7.86 -7.42
CA ALA A 289 -2.01 7.63 -8.22
C ALA A 289 -1.21 6.39 -7.77
N ILE A 290 -1.50 5.86 -6.58
CA ILE A 290 -0.93 4.59 -6.10
C ILE A 290 -2.09 3.60 -6.00
N LEU A 291 -2.08 2.58 -6.86
CA LEU A 291 -3.18 1.62 -6.99
C LEU A 291 -2.74 0.26 -6.48
N LYS A 292 -3.24 -0.16 -5.32
CA LYS A 292 -2.88 -1.44 -4.71
C LYS A 292 -3.67 -2.59 -5.31
N VAL A 293 -2.94 -3.65 -5.64
CA VAL A 293 -3.47 -4.90 -6.21
C VAL A 293 -2.81 -6.10 -5.53
N GLY A 294 -3.57 -7.15 -5.24
CA GLY A 294 -3.06 -8.35 -4.58
C GLY A 294 -3.91 -9.58 -4.91
N PRO A 295 -5.16 -9.68 -4.43
CA PRO A 295 -6.05 -10.78 -4.74
C PRO A 295 -6.22 -11.05 -6.23
N GLY A 296 -6.44 -10.02 -7.05
CA GLY A 296 -6.68 -10.14 -8.49
C GLY A 296 -5.50 -10.75 -9.26
N VAL A 297 -4.26 -10.45 -8.87
CA VAL A 297 -3.08 -11.04 -9.52
C VAL A 297 -2.88 -12.51 -9.12
N THR A 298 -3.17 -12.88 -7.87
CA THR A 298 -3.17 -14.30 -7.47
C THR A 298 -4.39 -15.07 -7.98
N PHE A 299 -5.51 -14.40 -8.21
CA PHE A 299 -6.71 -14.99 -8.82
C PHE A 299 -6.42 -15.40 -10.27
N ALA A 300 -5.84 -14.52 -11.07
CA ALA A 300 -5.43 -14.82 -12.44
C ALA A 300 -4.41 -15.98 -12.50
N LEU A 301 -3.47 -16.03 -11.56
CA LEU A 301 -2.56 -17.16 -11.41
C LEU A 301 -3.33 -18.46 -11.12
N ARG A 302 -4.28 -18.44 -10.18
CA ARG A 302 -5.08 -19.62 -9.84
C ARG A 302 -5.88 -20.12 -11.04
N GLU A 303 -6.50 -19.23 -11.81
CA GLU A 303 -7.21 -19.60 -13.04
C GLU A 303 -6.28 -20.27 -14.06
N THR A 304 -5.08 -19.72 -14.23
CA THR A 304 -4.05 -20.29 -15.12
C THR A 304 -3.66 -21.71 -14.67
N LEU A 305 -3.41 -21.91 -13.37
CA LEU A 305 -3.06 -23.22 -12.82
C LEU A 305 -4.22 -24.22 -12.96
N TRP A 306 -5.46 -23.79 -12.77
CA TRP A 306 -6.63 -24.65 -12.97
C TRP A 306 -6.83 -25.04 -14.43
N ALA A 307 -6.61 -24.11 -15.38
CA ALA A 307 -6.66 -24.40 -16.79
C ALA A 307 -5.56 -25.40 -17.19
N LEU A 308 -4.32 -25.20 -16.71
CA LEU A 308 -3.22 -26.14 -16.94
C LEU A 308 -3.51 -27.53 -16.36
N ALA A 309 -4.09 -27.63 -15.17
CA ALA A 309 -4.50 -28.91 -14.59
C ALA A 309 -5.65 -29.58 -15.37
N ALA A 310 -6.52 -28.80 -16.02
CA ALA A 310 -7.53 -29.35 -16.92
C ALA A 310 -6.88 -29.92 -18.20
N VAL A 311 -5.96 -29.17 -18.82
CA VAL A 311 -5.19 -29.62 -19.98
C VAL A 311 -4.39 -30.87 -19.65
N GLU A 312 -3.71 -30.93 -18.50
CA GLU A 312 -2.95 -32.09 -18.06
C GLU A 312 -3.82 -33.34 -17.93
N ARG A 313 -5.02 -33.23 -17.32
CA ARG A 313 -5.95 -34.35 -17.16
C ARG A 313 -6.43 -34.93 -18.49
N GLU A 314 -6.65 -34.08 -19.50
CA GLU A 314 -7.08 -34.52 -20.82
C GLU A 314 -5.91 -35.06 -21.67
N TRP A 315 -4.73 -34.45 -21.56
CA TRP A 315 -3.57 -34.79 -22.38
C TRP A 315 -2.82 -36.02 -21.87
N VAL A 316 -2.57 -36.11 -20.57
CA VAL A 316 -1.77 -37.19 -19.95
C VAL A 316 -2.66 -38.36 -19.49
N GLY A 317 -3.96 -38.12 -19.33
CA GLY A 317 -4.92 -39.07 -18.77
C GLY A 317 -4.86 -39.13 -17.24
N LYS A 318 -5.70 -39.97 -16.62
CA LYS A 318 -5.52 -40.33 -15.20
C LYS A 318 -4.28 -41.21 -15.13
N GLY A 319 -3.18 -40.71 -14.57
CA GLY A 319 -2.03 -41.56 -14.26
C GLY A 319 -2.53 -42.80 -13.51
N GLU A 320 -2.14 -43.99 -13.98
CA GLU A 320 -2.31 -45.23 -13.22
C GLU A 320 -1.46 -45.11 -11.94
N GLY A 321 -2.07 -44.58 -10.89
CA GLY A 321 -1.57 -44.57 -9.52
C GLY A 321 -2.41 -45.49 -8.66
#